data_AF-A0A7C4ISD3-F1
#
_entry.id   AF-A0A7C4ISD3-F1
#
_cell.length_a   1.000
_cell.length_b   1.000
_cell.length_c   1.000
_cell.angle_alpha   90.00
_cell.angle_beta   90.00
_cell.angle_gamma   90.00
#
_symmetry.space_group_name_H-M   'P 1'
#
loop_
_entity.id
_entity.type
_entity.pdbx_description
1 polymer ?
#
loop_
_entity_poly.entity_id
_entity_poly.type
_entity_poly.pdbx_seq_one_letter_code
_entity_poly.pdbx_strand_id
1 'polypeptide(L)' 'RRKIIGKEHPIDCRPADLIKPQLDSLRKEAEKMGILKKEEDLITYALYPNVAPKFLRGELKEEPVPGD' A
#
# COMPACT_ATOMS: atom_id res chain seq x y z
N ARG A 1 -6.56 9.66 -27.21
CA ARG A 1 -7.32 8.77 -26.30
C ARG A 1 -7.37 7.31 -26.79
N ARG A 2 -8.12 6.97 -27.85
CA ARG A 2 -8.21 5.59 -28.41
C ARG A 2 -6.85 4.94 -28.76
N LYS A 3 -5.87 5.73 -29.23
CA LYS A 3 -4.50 5.25 -29.49
C LYS A 3 -3.73 4.80 -28.24
N ILE A 4 -4.13 5.25 -27.04
CA ILE A 4 -3.45 4.99 -25.77
C ILE A 4 -4.18 3.86 -25.01
N ILE A 5 -5.50 3.93 -24.89
CA ILE A 5 -6.32 2.99 -24.10
C ILE A 5 -7.05 1.93 -24.94
N GLY A 6 -6.86 1.92 -26.26
CA GLY A 6 -7.49 0.95 -27.16
C GLY A 6 -9.02 0.98 -27.14
N LYS A 7 -9.63 -0.15 -26.74
CA LYS A 7 -11.08 -0.35 -26.65
C LYS A 7 -11.63 -0.16 -25.23
N GLU A 8 -10.80 0.18 -24.26
CA GLU A 8 -11.25 0.37 -22.89
C GLU A 8 -12.11 1.62 -22.73
N HIS A 9 -13.10 1.52 -21.84
CA HIS A 9 -13.96 2.62 -21.50
C HIS A 9 -13.35 3.42 -20.34
N PRO A 10 -13.06 4.71 -20.54
CA PRO A 10 -12.62 5.56 -19.44
C PRO A 10 -13.72 5.68 -18.38
N ILE A 11 -13.31 5.69 -17.12
CA ILE A 11 -14.20 6.03 -16.01
C ILE A 11 -14.48 7.54 -16.00
N ASP A 12 -15.67 7.92 -15.55
CA ASP A 12 -16.17 9.29 -15.42
C ASP A 12 -16.38 9.69 -13.95
N CYS A 13 -16.34 8.73 -13.02
CA CYS A 13 -16.36 8.93 -11.58
C CYS A 13 -14.95 9.09 -10.99
N ARG A 14 -14.86 9.30 -9.66
CA ARG A 14 -13.56 9.29 -8.99
C ARG A 14 -13.09 7.84 -8.89
N PRO A 15 -11.82 7.53 -9.21
CA PRO A 15 -11.31 6.15 -9.16
C PRO A 15 -11.57 5.45 -7.82
N ALA A 16 -11.50 6.19 -6.71
CA ALA A 16 -11.73 5.66 -5.36
C ALA A 16 -13.17 5.15 -5.15
N ASP A 17 -14.15 5.65 -5.91
CA ASP A 17 -15.55 5.24 -5.78
C ASP A 17 -15.78 3.80 -6.28
N LEU A 18 -14.84 3.26 -7.08
CA LEU A 18 -14.84 1.87 -7.57
C LEU A 18 -14.12 0.89 -6.62
N ILE A 19 -13.47 1.40 -5.56
CA ILE A 19 -12.68 0.61 -4.62
C ILE A 19 -13.52 0.34 -3.37
N LYS A 20 -13.56 -0.92 -2.93
CA LYS A 20 -14.27 -1.31 -1.71
C LYS A 20 -13.46 -0.94 -0.46
N PRO A 21 -14.12 -0.62 0.67
CA PRO A 21 -13.43 -0.49 1.96
C PRO A 21 -12.65 -1.76 2.31
N GLN A 22 -11.39 -1.62 2.70
CA GLN A 22 -10.46 -2.74 2.91
C GLN A 22 -9.72 -2.70 4.26
N LEU A 23 -9.90 -1.64 5.06
CA LEU A 23 -9.11 -1.39 6.26
C LEU A 23 -9.24 -2.51 7.31
N ASP A 24 -10.44 -3.06 7.50
CA ASP A 24 -10.68 -4.14 8.47
C ASP A 24 -9.99 -5.46 8.08
N SER A 25 -9.92 -5.77 6.78
CA SER A 25 -9.20 -6.96 6.30
C SER A 25 -7.71 -6.80 6.53
N LEU A 26 -7.18 -5.63 6.16
CA LEU A 26 -5.76 -5.31 6.32
C LEU A 26 -5.35 -5.28 7.79
N ARG A 27 -6.22 -4.84 8.69
CA ARG A 27 -5.98 -4.89 10.14
C ARG A 27 -5.77 -6.32 10.61
N LYS A 28 -6.68 -7.23 10.26
CA LYS A 28 -6.57 -8.66 10.63
C LYS A 28 -5.32 -9.31 10.06
N GLU A 29 -4.91 -8.95 8.85
CA GLU A 29 -3.66 -9.44 8.25
C GLU A 29 -2.43 -8.92 9.00
N ALA A 30 -2.37 -7.62 9.27
CA ALA A 30 -1.24 -6.99 9.96
C ALA A 30 -1.13 -7.44 11.43
N GLU A 31 -2.25 -7.67 12.12
CA GLU A 31 -2.28 -8.28 13.45
C GLU A 31 -1.69 -9.69 13.44
N LYS A 32 -2.06 -10.53 12.46
CA LYS A 32 -1.48 -11.88 12.29
C LYS A 32 0.03 -11.84 12.03
N MET A 33 0.51 -10.82 11.33
CA MET A 33 1.94 -10.61 11.08
C MET A 33 2.68 -10.03 12.30
N GLY A 34 1.97 -9.56 13.32
CA GLY A 34 2.56 -8.94 14.52
C GLY A 34 3.29 -7.63 14.25
N ILE A 35 2.91 -6.90 13.19
CA ILE A 35 3.59 -5.67 12.76
C ILE A 35 2.95 -4.37 13.28
N LEU A 36 1.80 -4.46 13.94
CA LEU A 36 1.09 -3.30 14.47
C LEU A 36 1.56 -2.96 15.90
N LYS A 37 2.11 -1.76 16.07
CA LYS A 37 2.43 -1.17 17.38
C LYS A 37 1.56 0.07 17.65
N LYS A 38 1.19 0.79 16.60
CA LYS A 38 0.32 1.97 16.62
C LYS A 38 -0.68 1.94 15.46
N GLU A 39 -1.65 2.85 15.48
CA GLU A 39 -2.65 2.94 14.41
C GLU A 39 -2.03 3.37 13.07
N GLU A 40 -0.98 4.19 13.11
CA GLU A 40 -0.26 4.66 11.92
C GLU A 40 0.46 3.51 11.18
N ASP A 41 0.82 2.43 11.87
CA ASP A 41 1.42 1.24 11.25
C ASP A 41 0.45 0.55 10.31
N LEU A 42 -0.85 0.55 10.65
CA LEU A 42 -1.90 0.01 9.79
C LEU A 42 -2.05 0.83 8.51
N ILE A 43 -1.99 2.16 8.62
CA ILE A 43 -2.03 3.04 7.45
C ILE A 43 -0.78 2.84 6.58
N THR A 44 0.39 2.71 7.21
CA THR A 44 1.65 2.42 6.52
C THR A 44 1.58 1.10 5.77
N TYR A 45 1.03 0.04 6.39
CA TYR A 45 0.79 -1.23 5.73
C TYR A 45 -0.22 -1.15 4.59
N ALA A 46 -1.32 -0.40 4.77
CA ALA A 46 -2.33 -0.22 3.74
C ALA A 46 -1.79 0.51 2.48
N LEU A 47 -0.88 1.47 2.66
CA LEU A 47 -0.28 2.23 1.57
C LEU A 47 0.89 1.49 0.90
N TYR A 48 1.69 0.76 1.69
CA TYR A 48 2.92 0.11 1.23
C TYR A 48 3.00 -1.38 1.63
N PRO A 49 2.04 -2.23 1.21
CA PRO A 49 1.92 -3.60 1.71
C PRO A 49 3.16 -4.46 1.46
N ASN A 50 3.92 -4.20 0.40
CA ASN A 50 5.13 -4.94 0.07
C ASN A 50 6.36 -4.52 0.89
N VAL A 51 6.40 -3.26 1.37
CA VAL A 51 7.58 -2.67 2.02
C VAL A 51 7.38 -2.58 3.53
N ALA A 52 6.18 -2.19 3.97
CA ALA A 52 5.84 -1.95 5.37
C ALA A 52 6.14 -3.13 6.30
N PRO A 53 5.88 -4.42 5.95
CA PRO A 53 6.16 -5.52 6.86
C PRO A 53 7.64 -5.63 7.24
N LYS A 54 8.54 -5.48 6.25
CA LYS A 54 9.99 -5.48 6.51
C LYS A 54 10.39 -4.23 7.29
N PHE A 55 9.77 -3.08 6.99
CA PHE A 55 10.11 -1.80 7.62
C PHE A 55 9.74 -1.79 9.10
N LEU A 56 8.51 -2.21 9.43
CA LEU A 56 7.98 -2.24 10.79
C LEU A 56 8.66 -3.29 11.67
N ARG A 57 9.21 -4.35 11.06
CA ARG A 57 10.09 -5.32 11.73
C ARG A 57 11.53 -4.87 11.90
N GLY A 58 11.94 -3.75 11.27
CA GLY A 58 13.32 -3.26 11.32
C GLY A 58 14.31 -4.09 10.49
N GLU A 59 13.83 -4.75 9.43
CA GLU A 59 14.65 -5.63 8.58
C GLU A 59 15.26 -4.90 7.37
N LEU A 60 14.83 -3.68 7.06
CA LEU A 60 15.39 -2.89 5.97
C LEU A 60 16.74 -2.28 6.37
N LYS A 61 17.64 -2.28 5.40
CA LYS A 61 18.90 -1.55 5.45
C LYS A 61 18.75 -0.25 4.68
N GLU A 62 19.41 0.79 5.15
CA GLU A 62 19.53 2.05 4.42
C GLU A 62 20.21 1.81 3.07
N GLU A 63 19.70 2.47 2.03
CA GLU A 63 20.40 2.52 0.75
C GLU A 63 21.58 3.50 0.88
N PRO A 64 22.75 3.17 0.30
CA PRO A 64 23.87 4.10 0.30
C PRO A 64 23.48 5.38 -0.43
N VAL A 65 23.84 6.53 0.14
CA VAL A 65 23.67 7.82 -0.53
C VAL A 65 24.54 7.81 -1.78
N PRO A 66 24.02 8.10 -2.98
CA PRO A 66 24.83 8.12 -4.18
C PRO A 66 25.95 9.17 -4.04
N GLY A 67 27.20 8.71 -3.86
CA GLY A 67 28.37 9.56 -3.72
C GLY A 67 29.28 9.31 -2.51
N ASP A 68 28.87 8.43 -1.58
CA ASP A 68 29.74 7.88 -0.51
C ASP A 68 30.48 6.59 -0.95
#